data_AF-A0A1W9MZ93-F1
#
_entry.id   AF-A0A1W9MZ93-F1
#
_cell.length_a   1.000
_cell.length_b   1.000
_cell.length_c   1.000
_cell.angle_alpha   90.00
_cell.angle_beta   90.00
_cell.angle_gamma   90.00
#
_symmetry.space_group_name_H-M   'P 1'
#
loop_
_entity.id
_entity.type
_entity.pdbx_description
1 polymer ?
#
loop_
_entity_poly.entity_id
_entity_poly.type
_entity_poly.pdbx_seq_one_letter_code
_entity_poly.pdbx_strand_id
1 'polypeptide(L)'
;MRQFIQDFNKRVKEIDNYFSFVRKIASIESYKREEIVLPGRDKHIVDSDLQKILRANCFLMLYNLVESSIRNGIVAIYDAIHDENLTYKDINSNIKKYLVKLQM
;
A
#
# COMPACT_ATOMS: atom_id res chain seq x y z
N MET A 1 16.60 -1.99 -7.72
CA MET A 1 16.13 -2.81 -6.57
C MET A 1 16.06 -2.10 -5.20
N ARG A 2 17.14 -1.44 -4.73
CA ARG A 2 17.20 -0.85 -3.37
C ARG A 2 16.13 0.21 -3.11
N GLN A 3 15.92 1.12 -4.07
CA GLN A 3 14.90 2.18 -4.00
C GLN A 3 13.49 1.60 -3.85
N PHE A 4 13.15 0.59 -4.66
CA PHE A 4 11.87 -0.12 -4.58
C PHE A 4 11.57 -0.66 -3.17
N ILE A 5 12.55 -1.33 -2.54
CA ILE A 5 12.39 -1.88 -1.19
C ILE A 5 12.16 -0.77 -0.16
N GLN A 6 12.86 0.37 -0.30
CA GLN A 6 12.68 1.52 0.57
C GLN A 6 11.28 2.13 0.43
N ASP A 7 10.81 2.31 -0.80
CA ASP A 7 9.48 2.86 -1.07
C ASP A 7 8.37 1.92 -0.58
N PHE A 8 8.54 0.61 -0.76
CA PHE A 8 7.63 -0.40 -0.22
C PHE A 8 7.54 -0.31 1.31
N ASN A 9 8.67 -0.34 2.00
CA ASN A 9 8.71 -0.28 3.46
C ASN A 9 8.14 1.04 4.00
N LYS A 10 8.37 2.15 3.30
CA LYS A 10 7.77 3.44 3.65
C LYS A 10 6.24 3.37 3.58
N ARG A 11 5.67 2.83 2.49
CA ARG A 11 4.21 2.68 2.33
C ARG A 11 3.62 1.73 3.37
N VAL A 12 4.30 0.64 3.70
CA VAL A 12 3.87 -0.28 4.79
C VAL A 12 3.78 0.47 6.11
N LYS A 13 4.79 1.27 6.47
CA LYS A 13 4.77 2.07 7.70
C LYS A 13 3.62 3.08 7.72
N GLU A 14 3.32 3.72 6.59
CA GLU A 14 2.18 4.64 6.45
C GLU A 14 0.84 3.90 6.68
N ILE A 15 0.69 2.71 6.10
CA ILE A 15 -0.49 1.85 6.27
C ILE A 15 -0.65 1.41 7.73
N ASP A 16 0.43 0.97 8.37
CA ASP A 16 0.40 0.53 9.77
C ASP A 16 -0.03 1.65 10.71
N ASN A 17 0.48 2.86 10.48
CA ASN A 17 0.07 4.06 11.21
C ASN A 17 -1.41 4.36 11.02
N TYR A 18 -1.90 4.30 9.78
CA TYR A 18 -3.31 4.51 9.48
C TYR A 18 -4.19 3.44 10.13
N PHE A 19 -3.80 2.17 10.05
CA PHE A 19 -4.54 1.05 10.64
C PHE A 19 -4.60 1.16 12.17
N SER A 20 -3.51 1.60 12.79
CA SER A 20 -3.48 1.89 14.23
C SER A 20 -4.48 2.98 14.60
N PHE A 21 -4.58 4.05 13.81
CA PHE A 21 -5.59 5.09 13.99
C PHE A 21 -7.01 4.56 13.80
N VAL A 22 -7.30 3.85 12.71
CA VAL A 22 -8.63 3.31 12.43
C VAL A 22 -9.08 2.34 13.52
N ARG A 23 -8.18 1.51 14.08
CA ARG A 23 -8.50 0.63 15.20
C ARG A 23 -8.96 1.40 16.44
N LYS A 24 -8.31 2.52 16.77
CA LYS A 24 -8.69 3.39 17.90
C LYS A 24 -10.05 4.04 17.68
N ILE A 25 -10.35 4.46 16.45
CA ILE A 25 -11.65 5.05 16.12
C ILE A 25 -12.76 3.98 16.09
N ALA A 26 -12.44 2.77 15.61
CA ALA A 26 -13.37 1.66 15.56
C ALA A 26 -13.74 1.11 16.96
N SER A 27 -12.89 1.29 17.97
CA SER A 27 -13.22 0.94 19.35
C SER A 27 -14.19 1.91 20.03
N ILE A 28 -14.49 3.06 19.40
CA ILE A 28 -15.47 4.02 19.93
C ILE A 28 -16.88 3.48 19.65
N GLU A 29 -17.69 3.40 20.69
CA GLU A 29 -19.07 2.95 20.60
C GLU A 29 -19.96 4.01 19.94
N SER A 30 -20.04 3.98 18.61
CA SER A 30 -20.71 4.98 17.78
C SER A 30 -22.22 5.14 18.08
N TYR A 31 -22.86 4.15 18.70
CA TYR A 31 -24.25 4.22 19.13
C TYR A 31 -24.47 5.11 20.37
N LYS A 32 -23.41 5.38 21.15
CA LYS A 32 -23.48 6.26 22.33
C LYS A 32 -23.37 7.75 21.99
N ARG A 33 -23.02 8.09 20.74
CA ARG A 33 -22.76 9.47 20.27
C ARG A 33 -21.83 10.25 21.21
N GLU A 34 -20.87 9.56 21.82
CA GLU A 34 -19.89 10.21 22.67
C GLU A 34 -19.02 11.16 21.82
N GLU A 35 -18.95 12.41 22.26
CA GLU A 35 -18.13 13.42 21.61
C GLU A 35 -16.66 13.17 21.95
N ILE A 36 -15.83 12.99 20.93
CA ILE A 36 -14.38 13.05 21.10
C ILE A 36 -13.95 14.51 21.16
N VAL A 37 -13.15 14.85 22.17
CA VAL A 37 -12.56 16.18 22.31
C VAL A 37 -11.26 16.21 21.52
N LEU A 38 -11.24 16.97 20.42
CA LEU A 38 -10.03 17.22 19.67
C LEU A 38 -9.24 18.38 20.31
N PRO A 39 -7.90 18.45 20.10
CA PRO A 39 -7.11 19.58 20.56
C PRO A 39 -7.68 20.86 19.91
N GLY A 40 -8.24 21.76 20.73
CA GLY A 40 -8.96 22.95 20.25
C GLY A 40 -10.37 23.15 20.82
N ARG A 41 -10.90 22.18 21.57
CA ARG A 41 -12.27 22.15 22.13
C ARG A 41 -13.39 21.90 21.12
N ASP A 42 -13.05 21.55 19.89
CA ASP A 42 -14.05 21.07 18.93
C ASP A 42 -14.48 19.65 19.30
N LYS A 43 -15.78 19.51 19.50
CA LYS A 43 -16.46 18.24 19.77
C LYS A 43 -16.80 17.60 18.43
N HIS A 44 -16.33 16.38 18.21
CA HIS A 44 -16.67 15.61 17.02
C HIS A 44 -17.37 14.32 17.41
N ILE A 45 -18.43 13.96 16.68
CA ILE A 45 -19.15 12.71 16.91
C ILE A 45 -18.55 11.66 15.98
N VAL A 46 -18.10 10.54 16.55
CA VAL A 46 -17.71 9.37 15.76
C VAL A 46 -18.96 8.53 15.49
N ASP A 47 -19.59 8.78 14.35
CA ASP A 47 -20.71 7.97 13.90
C ASP A 47 -20.26 6.71 13.15
N SER A 48 -21.23 5.83 12.85
CA SER A 48 -20.96 4.58 12.14
C SER A 48 -20.47 4.79 10.72
N ASP A 49 -20.83 5.91 10.07
CA ASP A 49 -20.52 6.15 8.67
C ASP A 49 -19.07 6.60 8.51
N LEU A 50 -18.58 7.46 9.40
CA LEU A 50 -17.16 7.77 9.54
C LEU A 50 -16.35 6.49 9.73
N GLN A 51 -16.76 5.60 10.64
CA GLN A 51 -16.07 4.32 10.85
C GLN A 51 -16.07 3.44 9.59
N LYS A 52 -17.18 3.38 8.84
CA LYS A 52 -17.25 2.64 7.56
C LYS A 52 -16.31 3.26 6.51
N ILE A 53 -16.30 4.57 6.36
CA ILE A 53 -15.42 5.30 5.43
C ILE A 53 -13.95 5.04 5.75
N LEU A 54 -13.57 5.11 7.02
CA LEU A 54 -12.20 4.85 7.46
C LEU A 54 -11.76 3.41 7.16
N ARG A 55 -12.64 2.43 7.39
CA ARG A 55 -12.40 1.01 7.03
C ARG A 55 -12.29 0.81 5.52
N ALA A 56 -13.15 1.46 4.72
CA ALA A 56 -13.07 1.38 3.26
C ALA A 56 -11.72 1.89 2.74
N ASN A 57 -11.22 2.98 3.31
CA ASN A 57 -9.90 3.51 2.98
C ASN A 57 -8.75 2.55 3.31
N CYS A 58 -8.88 1.70 4.34
CA CYS A 58 -7.88 0.65 4.60
C CYS A 58 -7.71 -0.28 3.39
N PHE A 59 -8.81 -0.69 2.75
CA PHE A 59 -8.77 -1.53 1.56
C PHE A 59 -8.14 -0.80 0.37
N LEU A 60 -8.46 0.49 0.19
CA LEU A 60 -7.86 1.31 -0.86
C LEU A 60 -6.34 1.44 -0.70
N MET A 61 -5.85 1.66 0.53
CA MET A 61 -4.42 1.73 0.78
C MET A 61 -3.71 0.40 0.52
N LEU A 62 -4.32 -0.73 0.90
CA LEU A 62 -3.79 -2.06 0.59
C LEU A 62 -3.77 -2.32 -0.92
N TYR A 63 -4.82 -1.94 -1.63
CA TYR A 63 -4.86 -2.02 -3.09
C TYR A 63 -3.72 -1.22 -3.72
N ASN A 64 -3.57 0.05 -3.32
CA ASN A 64 -2.51 0.93 -3.80
C ASN A 64 -1.11 0.35 -3.50
N LEU A 65 -0.93 -0.32 -2.36
CA LEU A 65 0.32 -1.01 -2.04
C LEU A 65 0.56 -2.16 -3.00
N VAL A 66 -0.41 -3.05 -3.20
CA VAL A 66 -0.28 -4.21 -4.10
C VAL A 66 0.02 -3.75 -5.54
N GLU A 67 -0.77 -2.81 -6.06
CA GLU A 67 -0.60 -2.27 -7.41
C GLU A 67 0.80 -1.68 -7.61
N SER A 68 1.20 -0.77 -6.71
CA SER A 68 2.54 -0.16 -6.78
C SER A 68 3.67 -1.16 -6.59
N SER A 69 3.47 -2.20 -5.78
CA SER A 69 4.48 -3.25 -5.57
C SER A 69 4.71 -4.07 -6.82
N ILE A 70 3.64 -4.46 -7.51
CA ILE A 70 3.72 -5.20 -8.78
C ILE A 70 4.37 -4.31 -9.84
N ARG A 71 3.85 -3.09 -10.04
CA ARG A 71 4.35 -2.15 -11.05
C ARG A 71 5.84 -1.85 -10.84
N ASN A 72 6.21 -1.43 -9.64
CA ASN A 72 7.59 -1.04 -9.36
C ASN A 72 8.53 -2.25 -9.27
N GLY A 73 8.01 -3.43 -8.92
CA GLY A 73 8.75 -4.68 -8.98
C GLY A 73 9.15 -5.04 -10.42
N ILE A 74 8.20 -4.94 -11.36
CA ILE A 74 8.49 -5.16 -12.80
C ILE A 74 9.53 -4.17 -13.31
N VAL A 75 9.37 -2.88 -12.99
CA VAL A 75 10.35 -1.84 -13.36
C VAL A 75 11.73 -2.13 -12.76
N ALA A 76 11.81 -2.49 -11.48
CA ALA A 76 13.08 -2.78 -10.83
C ALA A 76 13.79 -4.01 -11.42
N ILE A 77 13.06 -5.00 -11.93
CA ILE A 77 13.63 -6.16 -12.65
C ILE A 77 14.17 -5.71 -14.01
N TYR A 78 13.40 -4.89 -14.75
CA TYR A 78 13.83 -4.35 -16.04
C TYR A 78 15.11 -3.51 -15.88
N ASP A 79 15.15 -2.61 -14.90
CA ASP A 79 16.31 -1.78 -14.59
C ASP A 79 17.52 -2.66 -14.25
N ALA A 80 17.35 -3.72 -13.45
CA ALA A 80 18.46 -4.64 -13.14
C ALA A 80 19.01 -5.34 -14.39
N ILE A 81 18.15 -5.81 -15.30
CA ILE A 81 18.57 -6.43 -16.56
C ILE A 81 19.33 -5.42 -17.43
N HIS A 82 18.83 -4.17 -17.50
CA HIS A 82 19.43 -3.11 -18.29
C HIS A 82 20.78 -2.65 -17.72
N ASP A 83 20.82 -2.32 -16.44
CA ASP A 83 22.01 -1.78 -15.76
C ASP A 83 23.16 -2.79 -15.70
N GLU A 84 22.84 -4.08 -15.53
CA GLU A 84 23.82 -5.17 -15.53
C GLU A 84 24.17 -5.66 -16.95
N ASN A 85 23.61 -5.04 -18.01
CA ASN A 85 23.77 -5.44 -19.42
C ASN A 85 23.54 -6.95 -19.66
N LEU A 86 22.58 -7.53 -18.95
CA LEU A 86 22.29 -8.97 -19.05
C LEU A 86 21.69 -9.28 -20.42
N THR A 87 22.28 -10.25 -21.12
CA THR A 87 21.76 -10.69 -22.41
C THR A 87 20.65 -11.73 -22.21
N TYR A 88 19.91 -12.02 -23.28
CA TYR A 88 18.93 -13.10 -23.27
C TYR A 88 19.53 -14.44 -22.85
N LYS A 89 20.84 -14.67 -22.98
CA LYS A 89 21.47 -15.92 -22.54
C LYS A 89 21.57 -15.99 -21.01
N ASP A 90 21.81 -14.86 -20.37
CA ASP A 90 22.10 -14.73 -18.93
C ASP A 90 20.85 -14.77 -18.04
N ILE A 91 19.69 -14.45 -18.62
CA ILE A 91 18.40 -14.50 -17.92
C ILE A 91 17.99 -15.97 -17.67
N ASN A 92 17.23 -16.24 -16.61
CA ASN A 92 16.67 -17.58 -16.35
C ASN A 92 15.55 -17.92 -17.36
N SER A 93 15.46 -19.19 -17.79
CA SER A 93 14.46 -19.70 -18.74
C SER A 93 13.00 -19.43 -18.34
N ASN A 94 12.68 -19.41 -17.05
CA ASN A 94 11.34 -19.08 -16.54
C ASN A 94 10.96 -17.63 -16.88
N ILE A 95 11.87 -16.67 -16.67
CA ILE A 95 11.64 -15.26 -16.98
C ILE A 95 11.53 -15.06 -18.49
N LYS A 96 12.41 -15.71 -19.28
CA LYS A 96 12.36 -15.68 -20.75
C LYS A 96 10.99 -16.07 -21.29
N LYS A 97 10.37 -17.12 -20.73
CA LYS A 97 9.03 -17.60 -21.13
C LYS A 97 7.95 -16.53 -20.97
N TYR A 98 8.05 -15.70 -19.93
CA TYR A 98 7.10 -14.60 -19.70
C TYR A 98 7.41 -13.37 -20.56
N LEU A 99 8.69 -13.04 -20.77
CA LEU A 99 9.09 -11.93 -21.63
C LEU A 99 8.68 -12.12 -23.09
N VAL A 100 8.84 -13.33 -23.65
CA VAL A 100 8.42 -13.63 -25.02
C VAL A 100 6.90 -13.53 -25.19
N LYS A 101 6.12 -13.84 -24.15
CA LYS A 101 4.66 -13.69 -24.14
C LYS A 101 4.18 -12.24 -24.08
N LEU A 102 5.00 -11.31 -23.58
CA LEU A 102 4.68 -9.88 -23.48
C LEU A 102 4.99 -9.09 -24.76
N GLN A 103 5.70 -9.71 -25.72
CA GLN A 103 6.06 -9.10 -27.01
C GLN A 103 5.14 -9.53 -28.17
N MET A 104 4.08 -10.30 -27.89
CA MET A 104 2.99 -10.64 -28.82
C MET A 104 1.72 -9.90 -28.42
#